data_AF-A0A8V5FPV2-F1
#
_entry.id   AF-A0A8V5FPV2-F1
#
_cell.length_a   1.000
_cell.length_b   1.000
_cell.length_c   1.000
_cell.angle_alpha   90.00
_cell.angle_beta   90.00
_cell.angle_gamma   90.00
#
_symmetry.space_group_name_H-M   'P 1'
#
loop_
_entity.id
_entity.type
_entity.pdbx_description
1 polymer ?
#
loop_
_entity_poly.entity_id
_entity_poly.type
_entity_poly.pdbx_seq_one_letter_code
_entity_poly.pdbx_strand_id
1 'polypeptide(L)'
;MVLLGKLAHPMHSLGKLPPPGACRGFWGWLNAVFNKVDYERIQAVGPDRAASEWLLRCGALVRYQGYQKWQQDYSGLPTGPLGKYKIEAIDATESCIMYRGFDYLGTLNICI
;
A
#
# COMPACT_ATOMS: atom_id res chain seq x y z
N MET A 1 45.18 -33.15 41.14
CA MET A 1 45.70 -31.84 40.70
C MET A 1 44.65 -31.18 39.81
N VAL A 2 44.20 -30.00 40.26
CA VAL A 2 43.69 -28.83 39.51
C VAL A 2 44.04 -28.84 38.00
N LEU A 3 43.27 -28.33 37.04
CA LEU A 3 42.39 -27.16 37.02
C LEU A 3 41.54 -27.19 35.74
N LEU A 4 40.34 -26.61 35.87
CA LEU A 4 39.43 -26.04 34.87
C LEU A 4 40.06 -25.62 33.52
N GLY A 5 39.38 -25.93 32.42
CA GLY A 5 39.74 -25.42 31.09
C GLY A 5 38.60 -25.50 30.08
N LYS A 6 37.46 -24.84 30.37
CA LYS A 6 36.49 -24.50 29.32
C LYS A 6 37.15 -23.44 28.42
N LEU A 7 37.39 -23.74 27.16
CA LEU A 7 37.74 -22.73 26.17
C LEU A 7 36.62 -22.58 25.16
N ALA A 8 36.01 -21.41 25.23
CA ALA A 8 34.88 -20.95 24.45
C ALA A 8 35.22 -20.84 22.97
N HIS A 9 34.22 -21.12 22.14
CA HIS A 9 34.21 -20.80 20.72
C HIS A 9 34.44 -19.30 20.48
N PRO A 10 34.89 -18.93 19.27
CA PRO A 10 34.21 -17.86 18.57
C PRO A 10 33.67 -18.40 17.24
N MET A 11 32.36 -18.63 17.19
CA MET A 11 31.63 -18.60 15.93
C MET A 11 31.72 -17.17 15.39
N HIS A 12 32.60 -16.92 14.43
CA HIS A 12 32.47 -15.73 13.60
C HIS A 12 31.29 -15.96 12.65
N SER A 13 30.09 -15.69 13.17
CA SER A 13 28.92 -15.44 12.34
C SER A 13 29.23 -14.18 11.54
N LEU A 14 29.45 -14.35 10.24
CA LEU A 14 29.49 -13.25 9.30
C LEU A 14 28.11 -12.57 9.36
N GLY A 15 28.02 -11.53 10.18
CA GLY A 15 26.82 -10.73 10.33
C GLY A 15 26.39 -10.26 8.94
N LYS A 16 25.31 -10.85 8.42
CA LYS A 16 24.64 -10.33 7.24
C LYS A 16 24.34 -8.87 7.54
N LEU A 17 24.96 -7.95 6.80
CA LEU A 17 24.59 -6.54 6.86
C LEU A 17 23.07 -6.48 6.64
N PRO A 18 22.29 -5.84 7.53
CA PRO A 18 20.87 -5.64 7.24
C PRO A 18 20.77 -4.93 5.89
N PRO A 19 19.83 -5.33 5.02
CA PRO A 19 19.68 -4.69 3.72
C PRO A 19 19.50 -3.17 3.92
N PRO A 20 20.09 -2.33 3.04
CA PRO A 20 19.94 -0.88 3.15
C PRO A 20 18.44 -0.54 3.09
N GLY A 21 17.88 -0.15 4.24
CA GLY A 21 16.43 0.02 4.43
C GLY A 21 15.89 -0.37 5.82
N ALA A 22 16.69 -1.00 6.69
CA ALA A 22 16.26 -1.46 8.01
C ALA A 22 15.84 -0.35 9.02
N CYS A 23 15.93 0.94 8.66
CA CYS A 23 15.59 2.08 9.52
C CYS A 23 14.16 2.61 9.31
N ARG A 24 13.20 1.77 8.92
CA ARG A 24 11.78 2.13 8.89
C ARG A 24 10.92 1.02 9.50
N GLY A 25 11.19 0.63 10.74
CA GLY A 25 10.48 -0.45 11.42
C GLY A 25 8.96 -0.21 11.47
N PHE A 26 8.52 0.74 12.30
CA PHE A 26 7.10 1.07 12.41
C PHE A 26 6.54 1.76 11.16
N TRP A 27 7.17 2.84 10.70
CA TRP A 27 6.66 3.63 9.57
C TRP A 27 6.71 2.89 8.23
N GLY A 28 7.71 2.03 8.03
CA GLY A 28 7.78 1.19 6.82
C GLY A 28 6.72 0.09 6.84
N TRP A 29 6.47 -0.52 8.01
CA TRP A 29 5.34 -1.42 8.19
C TRP A 29 4.01 -0.71 7.95
N LEU A 30 3.81 0.47 8.53
CA LEU A 30 2.58 1.24 8.39
C LEU A 30 2.32 1.57 6.91
N ASN A 31 3.31 2.10 6.19
CA ASN A 31 3.19 2.36 4.75
C ASN A 31 2.88 1.08 3.96
N ALA A 32 3.46 -0.06 4.35
CA ALA A 32 3.17 -1.34 3.72
C ALA A 32 1.73 -1.81 3.98
N VAL A 33 1.17 -1.55 5.16
CA VAL A 33 -0.23 -1.86 5.50
C VAL A 33 -1.19 -0.97 4.72
N PHE A 34 -0.93 0.35 4.67
CA PHE A 34 -1.74 1.29 3.90
C PHE A 34 -1.77 0.98 2.40
N ASN A 35 -0.72 0.35 1.87
CA ASN A 35 -0.64 -0.03 0.47
C ASN A 35 -0.93 -1.51 0.21
N LYS A 36 -1.36 -2.28 1.23
CA LYS A 36 -1.74 -3.68 1.02
C LYS A 36 -3.03 -3.75 0.20
N VAL A 37 -3.00 -4.58 -0.83
CA VAL A 37 -4.16 -4.87 -1.67
C VAL A 37 -5.09 -5.84 -0.95
N ASP A 38 -6.34 -5.46 -0.87
CA ASP A 38 -7.44 -6.25 -0.35
C ASP A 38 -8.28 -6.79 -1.51
N TYR A 39 -7.98 -8.03 -1.91
CA TYR A 39 -8.64 -8.71 -3.02
C TYR A 39 -10.08 -9.08 -2.71
N GLU A 40 -10.41 -9.37 -1.44
CA GLU A 40 -11.79 -9.63 -1.01
C GLU A 40 -12.64 -8.36 -1.20
N ARG A 41 -12.06 -7.19 -0.86
CA ARG A 41 -12.70 -5.90 -1.10
C ARG A 41 -12.90 -5.64 -2.58
N ILE A 42 -11.92 -5.91 -3.44
CA ILE A 42 -12.07 -5.78 -4.89
C ILE A 42 -13.26 -6.62 -5.40
N GLN A 43 -13.42 -7.85 -4.92
CA GLN A 43 -14.55 -8.71 -5.31
C GLN A 43 -15.89 -8.17 -4.78
N ALA A 44 -15.92 -7.65 -3.56
CA ALA A 44 -17.15 -7.18 -2.92
C ALA A 44 -17.67 -5.86 -3.49
N VAL A 45 -16.79 -4.91 -3.82
CA VAL A 45 -17.18 -3.55 -4.23
C VAL A 45 -16.75 -3.16 -5.64
N GLY A 46 -16.01 -4.04 -6.32
CA GLY A 46 -15.45 -3.79 -7.64
C GLY A 46 -14.11 -3.04 -7.61
N PRO A 47 -13.36 -3.09 -8.72
CA PRO A 47 -11.99 -2.59 -8.80
C PRO A 47 -11.90 -1.07 -8.61
N ASP A 48 -12.72 -0.28 -9.32
CA ASP A 48 -12.70 1.19 -9.23
C ASP A 48 -12.99 1.71 -7.82
N ARG A 49 -13.94 1.07 -7.12
CA ARG A 49 -14.31 1.47 -5.77
C ARG A 49 -13.20 1.11 -4.77
N ALA A 50 -12.66 -0.10 -4.86
CA ALA A 50 -11.58 -0.53 -3.98
C ALA A 50 -10.29 0.27 -4.22
N ALA A 51 -9.99 0.61 -5.48
CA ALA A 51 -8.88 1.50 -5.82
C ALA A 51 -9.10 2.91 -5.28
N SER A 52 -10.32 3.45 -5.38
CA SER A 52 -10.65 4.76 -4.81
C SER A 52 -10.47 4.79 -3.29
N GLU A 53 -10.90 3.74 -2.59
CA GLU A 53 -10.69 3.59 -1.15
C GLU A 53 -9.19 3.57 -0.80
N TRP A 54 -8.37 2.85 -1.55
CA TRP A 54 -6.92 2.82 -1.37
C TRP A 54 -6.25 4.17 -1.70
N LEU A 55 -6.62 4.82 -2.79
CA LEU A 55 -6.06 6.10 -3.19
C LEU A 55 -6.35 7.17 -2.11
N LEU A 56 -7.61 7.27 -1.66
CA LEU A 56 -8.00 8.27 -0.68
C LEU A 56 -7.42 8.01 0.71
N ARG A 57 -7.34 6.75 1.16
CA ARG A 57 -6.66 6.44 2.45
C ARG A 57 -5.17 6.77 2.42
N CYS A 58 -4.56 6.78 1.23
CA CYS A 58 -3.16 7.17 1.01
C CYS A 58 -2.99 8.67 0.73
N GLY A 59 -4.06 9.47 0.77
CA GLY A 59 -4.03 10.92 0.56
C GLY A 59 -4.09 11.36 -0.91
N ALA A 60 -4.35 10.44 -1.85
CA ALA A 60 -4.56 10.78 -3.25
C ALA A 60 -6.02 11.17 -3.54
N LEU A 61 -6.22 11.85 -4.66
CA LEU A 61 -7.53 12.27 -5.17
C LEU A 61 -7.90 11.45 -6.40
N VAL A 62 -9.20 11.21 -6.58
CA VAL A 62 -9.72 10.55 -7.78
C VAL A 62 -10.80 11.37 -8.44
N ARG A 63 -10.86 11.34 -9.77
CA ARG A 63 -11.95 11.90 -10.56
C ARG A 63 -12.61 10.79 -11.35
N TYR A 64 -13.94 10.76 -11.34
CA TYR A 64 -14.72 9.76 -12.05
C TYR A 64 -15.15 10.24 -13.44
N GLN A 65 -15.33 9.31 -14.37
CA GLN A 65 -15.79 9.58 -15.72
C GLN A 65 -17.13 10.35 -15.72
N GLY A 66 -17.18 11.45 -16.47
CA GLY A 66 -18.37 12.31 -16.54
C GLY A 66 -18.56 13.23 -15.33
N TYR A 67 -17.63 13.23 -14.37
CA TYR A 67 -17.63 14.13 -13.23
C TYR A 67 -16.42 15.08 -13.32
N GLN A 68 -16.66 16.37 -13.09
CA GLN A 68 -15.59 17.37 -13.01
C GLN A 68 -14.97 17.47 -11.61
N LYS A 69 -15.72 17.08 -10.57
CA LYS A 69 -15.30 17.21 -9.18
C LYS A 69 -14.32 16.10 -8.81
N TRP A 70 -13.23 16.49 -8.14
CA TRP A 70 -12.32 15.57 -7.47
C TRP A 70 -12.89 15.05 -6.17
N GLN A 71 -12.76 13.74 -5.97
CA GLN A 71 -13.09 13.07 -4.73
C GLN A 71 -11.86 13.01 -3.85
N GLN A 72 -11.97 13.66 -2.69
CA GLN A 72 -10.89 13.83 -1.70
C GLN A 72 -11.27 13.30 -0.32
N ASP A 73 -12.58 13.15 -0.05
CA ASP A 73 -13.08 12.64 1.22
C ASP A 73 -13.43 11.16 1.10
N TYR A 74 -12.79 10.34 1.94
CA TYR A 74 -13.04 8.90 1.98
C TYR A 74 -14.49 8.60 2.39
N SER A 75 -15.02 9.37 3.34
CA SER A 75 -16.38 9.17 3.89
C SER A 75 -17.46 9.48 2.85
N GLY A 76 -17.19 10.45 1.98
CA GLY A 76 -18.05 10.85 0.87
C GLY A 76 -17.93 9.96 -0.38
N LEU A 77 -17.18 8.86 -0.35
CA LEU A 77 -17.06 7.99 -1.52
C LEU A 77 -18.45 7.43 -1.92
N PRO A 78 -18.84 7.51 -3.20
CA PRO A 78 -20.21 7.25 -3.62
C PRO A 78 -20.62 5.77 -3.49
N THR A 79 -21.68 5.51 -2.74
CA THR A 79 -22.27 4.17 -2.52
C THR A 79 -23.38 3.90 -3.55
N GLY A 80 -22.99 3.82 -4.82
CA GLY A 80 -23.92 3.48 -5.91
C GLY A 80 -23.84 2.01 -6.35
N PRO A 81 -24.59 1.63 -7.40
CA PRO A 81 -24.45 0.34 -8.05
C PRO A 81 -23.00 0.03 -8.41
N LEU A 82 -22.60 -1.24 -8.28
CA LEU A 82 -21.27 -1.70 -8.63
C LEU A 82 -20.92 -1.31 -10.07
N GLY A 83 -19.72 -0.76 -10.28
CA GLY A 83 -19.24 -0.36 -11.60
C GLY A 83 -19.81 0.94 -12.17
N LYS A 84 -20.73 1.65 -11.46
CA LYS A 84 -21.25 2.94 -11.92
C LYS A 84 -20.17 4.03 -12.02
N TYR A 85 -19.27 4.08 -11.04
CA TYR A 85 -18.23 5.08 -10.95
C TYR A 85 -16.92 4.48 -11.45
N LYS A 86 -16.44 5.00 -12.58
CA LYS A 86 -15.18 4.60 -13.21
C LYS A 86 -14.13 5.68 -13.00
N ILE A 87 -12.96 5.32 -12.50
CA ILE A 87 -11.86 6.28 -12.32
C ILE A 87 -11.41 6.74 -13.72
N GLU A 88 -11.32 8.06 -13.91
CA GLU A 88 -10.85 8.70 -15.14
C GLU A 88 -9.46 9.32 -14.93
N ALA A 89 -9.25 9.95 -13.77
CA ALA A 89 -7.99 10.60 -13.45
C ALA A 89 -7.65 10.42 -11.96
N ILE A 90 -6.34 10.38 -11.69
CA ILE A 90 -5.78 10.24 -10.35
C ILE A 90 -4.80 11.40 -10.15
N ASP A 91 -4.93 12.09 -9.02
CA ASP A 91 -3.92 13.05 -8.55
C ASP A 91 -3.31 12.50 -7.26
N ALA A 92 -2.04 12.12 -7.33
CA ALA A 92 -1.30 11.48 -6.26
C ALA A 92 -0.31 12.44 -5.57
N THR A 93 -0.49 13.75 -5.71
CA THR A 93 0.35 14.76 -5.08
C THR A 93 0.36 14.60 -3.55
N GLU A 94 1.55 14.60 -2.94
CA GLU A 94 1.75 14.39 -1.48
C GLU A 94 1.12 13.10 -0.90
N SER A 95 0.87 12.09 -1.75
CA SER A 95 0.32 10.81 -1.31
C SER A 95 1.40 9.81 -0.90
N CYS A 96 1.02 8.85 -0.05
CA CYS A 96 1.91 7.76 0.39
C CYS A 96 1.76 6.47 -0.44
N ILE A 97 1.27 6.57 -1.68
CA ILE A 97 1.10 5.40 -2.55
C ILE A 97 2.45 4.79 -2.91
N MET A 98 2.53 3.46 -2.98
CA MET A 98 3.74 2.75 -3.38
C MET A 98 3.42 1.44 -4.10
N TYR A 99 4.45 0.84 -4.72
CA TYR A 99 4.37 -0.34 -5.59
C TYR A 99 3.47 -1.47 -5.08
N ARG A 100 3.37 -1.66 -3.76
CA ARG A 100 2.51 -2.71 -3.15
C ARG A 100 1.03 -2.54 -3.44
N GLY A 101 0.56 -1.31 -3.64
CA GLY A 101 -0.83 -1.01 -3.92
C GLY A 101 -1.14 -0.93 -5.41
N PHE A 102 -0.13 -0.97 -6.29
CA PHE A 102 -0.33 -0.73 -7.72
C PHE A 102 -1.14 -1.86 -8.40
N ASP A 103 -1.29 -3.03 -7.78
CA ASP A 103 -2.19 -4.06 -8.28
C ASP A 103 -3.66 -3.57 -8.32
N TYR A 104 -4.05 -2.60 -7.48
CA TYR A 104 -5.35 -1.93 -7.62
C TYR A 104 -5.51 -1.28 -8.99
N LEU A 105 -4.44 -0.65 -9.48
CA LEU A 105 -4.43 0.06 -10.76
C LEU A 105 -4.45 -0.90 -11.95
N GLY A 106 -3.79 -2.06 -11.84
CA GLY A 106 -3.78 -3.09 -12.88
C GLY A 106 -5.17 -3.66 -13.21
N THR A 107 -6.14 -3.50 -12.29
CA THR A 107 -7.54 -3.89 -12.51
C THR A 107 -8.42 -2.78 -13.10
N LEU A 108 -7.88 -1.58 -13.30
CA LEU A 108 -8.61 -0.43 -13.84
C LEU A 108 -8.44 -0.34 -15.36
N ASN A 109 -9.48 0.17 -16.02
CA ASN A 109 -9.43 0.50 -17.45
C ASN A 109 -9.07 1.98 -17.66
N ILE A 110 -7.94 2.42 -17.08
CA ILE A 110 -7.41 3.78 -17.25
C ILE A 110 -5.98 3.67 -17.79
N CYS A 111 -5.63 4.51 -18.76
CA CYS A 111 -4.24 4.71 -19.15
C CYS A 111 -3.59 5.60 -18.09
N ILE A 112 -2.68 5.03 -17.29
CA ILE A 112 -1.94 5.71 -16.22
C ILE A 112 -0.68 6.35 -16.80
#